data_AF-J0QDZ4-F1
#
_entry.id   AF-J0QDZ4-F1
#
_cell.length_a   1.000
_cell.length_b   1.000
_cell.length_c   1.000
_cell.angle_alpha   90.00
_cell.angle_beta   90.00
_cell.angle_gamma   90.00
#
_symmetry.space_group_name_H-M   'P 1'
#
loop_
_entity.id
_entity.type
_entity.pdbx_description
1 polymer ?
#
loop_
_entity_poly.entity_id
_entity_poly.type
_entity_poly.pdbx_seq_one_letter_code
_entity_poly.pdbx_strand_id
1 'polypeptide(L)'
;MDFQKLIKMWINEKLNEMGHGSRKALGQHLGLGPSSITRLLSIDDSDSKAYRDITAEELVKLHSFFKEYPPYPALSKIDQDFYDLYSSCNEEERRATLAFLHTLIESKKR
;
A
#
# COMPACT_ATOMS: atom_id res chain seq x y z
N MET A 1 -6.38 -9.14 8.60
CA MET A 1 -6.67 -9.04 7.16
C MET A 1 -5.36 -8.68 6.49
N ASP A 2 -4.85 -9.51 5.58
CA ASP A 2 -3.55 -9.25 4.92
C ASP A 2 -3.74 -8.22 3.79
N PHE A 3 -3.18 -7.03 3.97
CA PHE A 3 -3.28 -5.92 3.01
C PHE A 3 -2.56 -6.22 1.69
N GLN A 4 -1.41 -6.90 1.77
CA GLN A 4 -0.67 -7.32 0.59
C GLN A 4 -1.53 -8.24 -0.28
N LYS A 5 -2.24 -9.17 0.36
CA LYS A 5 -3.19 -10.06 -0.32
C LYS A 5 -4.32 -9.31 -1.02
N LEU A 6 -4.92 -8.30 -0.37
CA LEU A 6 -5.99 -7.49 -0.96
C LEU A 6 -5.53 -6.73 -2.21
N ILE A 7 -4.38 -6.06 -2.13
CA ILE A 7 -3.84 -5.34 -3.28
C ILE A 7 -3.52 -6.33 -4.40
N LYS A 8 -2.91 -7.48 -4.12
CA LYS A 8 -2.61 -8.50 -5.13
C LYS A 8 -3.86 -9.06 -5.80
N MET A 9 -4.93 -9.26 -5.05
CA MET A 9 -6.23 -9.65 -5.62
C MET A 9 -6.75 -8.58 -6.59
N TRP A 10 -6.75 -7.31 -6.16
CA TRP A 10 -7.16 -6.18 -6.99
C TRP A 10 -6.30 -6.04 -8.26
N ILE A 11 -4.97 -6.20 -8.16
CA ILE A 11 -4.09 -6.18 -9.34
C ILE A 11 -4.48 -7.28 -10.32
N ASN A 12 -4.69 -8.51 -9.84
CA ASN A 12 -5.08 -9.62 -10.71
C ASN A 12 -6.44 -9.38 -11.38
N GLU A 13 -7.40 -8.81 -10.67
CA GLU A 13 -8.71 -8.41 -11.23
C GLU A 13 -8.54 -7.37 -12.35
N LYS A 14 -7.81 -6.28 -12.10
CA LYS A 14 -7.53 -5.25 -13.12
C LYS A 14 -6.79 -5.80 -14.34
N LEU A 15 -5.81 -6.68 -14.13
CA LEU A 15 -5.09 -7.31 -15.24
C LEU A 15 -6.00 -8.22 -16.08
N ASN A 16 -6.97 -8.90 -15.45
CA ASN A 16 -7.96 -9.71 -16.16
C ASN A 16 -8.91 -8.84 -16.98
N GLU A 17 -9.36 -7.70 -16.44
CA GLU A 17 -10.20 -6.72 -17.16
C GLU A 17 -9.49 -6.15 -18.41
N MET A 18 -8.18 -5.86 -18.29
CA MET A 18 -7.37 -5.33 -19.40
C MET A 18 -7.06 -6.37 -20.50
N GLY A 19 -7.18 -7.67 -20.20
CA GLY A 19 -6.98 -8.74 -21.18
C GLY A 19 -5.51 -9.09 -21.48
N HIS A 20 -5.30 -9.76 -22.63
CA HIS A 20 -4.02 -10.39 -22.95
C HIS A 20 -2.87 -9.37 -23.08
N GLY A 21 -1.71 -9.70 -22.50
CA GLY A 21 -0.51 -8.85 -22.53
C GLY A 21 -0.42 -7.80 -21.42
N SER A 22 -1.50 -7.54 -20.67
CA SER A 22 -1.54 -6.58 -19.55
C SER A 22 -0.46 -6.85 -18.50
N ARG A 23 -0.24 -8.12 -18.14
CA ARG A 23 0.79 -8.54 -17.19
C ARG A 23 2.21 -8.19 -17.65
N LYS A 24 2.48 -8.32 -18.96
CA LYS A 24 3.79 -7.96 -19.54
C LYS A 24 3.97 -6.44 -19.51
N ALA A 25 2.92 -5.69 -19.86
CA ALA A 25 2.93 -4.24 -19.81
C ALA A 25 3.14 -3.71 -18.39
N LEU A 26 2.47 -4.31 -17.39
CA LEU A 26 2.67 -3.97 -15.98
C LEU A 26 4.11 -4.27 -15.54
N GLY A 27 4.65 -5.44 -15.89
CA GLY A 27 6.04 -5.78 -15.60
C GLY A 27 7.02 -4.75 -16.16
N GLN A 28 6.83 -4.31 -17.41
CA GLN A 28 7.64 -3.27 -18.04
C GLN A 28 7.50 -1.92 -17.32
N HIS A 29 6.28 -1.51 -16.98
CA HIS A 29 6.01 -0.25 -16.27
C HIS A 29 6.64 -0.21 -14.88
N LEU A 30 6.65 -1.35 -14.17
CA LEU A 30 7.27 -1.48 -12.86
C LEU A 30 8.79 -1.69 -12.93
N GLY A 31 9.36 -1.93 -14.11
CA GLY A 31 10.78 -2.32 -14.27
C GLY A 31 11.08 -3.72 -13.75
N LEU A 32 10.09 -4.61 -13.73
CA LEU A 32 10.18 -5.97 -13.19
C LEU A 32 10.34 -7.01 -14.30
N GLY A 33 11.25 -7.96 -14.07
CA GLY A 33 11.40 -9.14 -14.92
C GLY A 33 10.24 -10.15 -14.76
N PRO A 34 10.11 -11.13 -15.68
CA PRO A 34 9.01 -12.11 -15.68
C PRO A 34 8.87 -12.91 -14.37
N SER A 35 9.97 -13.27 -13.72
CA SER A 35 9.94 -13.96 -12.42
C SER A 35 9.44 -13.04 -11.30
N SER A 36 9.91 -11.80 -11.26
CA SER A 36 9.54 -10.81 -10.24
C SER A 36 8.07 -10.40 -10.34
N ILE A 37 7.53 -10.22 -11.55
CA ILE A 37 6.09 -9.95 -11.72
C ILE A 37 5.25 -11.16 -11.32
N THR A 38 5.74 -12.38 -11.56
CA THR A 38 5.04 -13.60 -11.12
C THR A 38 4.95 -13.68 -9.61
N ARG A 39 6.03 -13.39 -8.90
CA ARG A 39 6.06 -13.38 -7.43
C ARG A 39 5.22 -12.24 -6.84
N LEU A 40 5.24 -11.07 -7.47
CA LEU A 40 4.41 -9.92 -7.06
C LEU A 40 2.92 -10.27 -7.15
N LEU A 41 2.49 -10.99 -8.20
CA LEU A 41 1.10 -11.38 -8.41
C LEU A 41 0.67 -12.63 -7.62
N SER A 42 1.61 -13.33 -6.97
CA SER A 42 1.30 -14.53 -6.18
C SER A 42 0.55 -14.16 -4.90
N ILE A 43 -0.69 -14.63 -4.80
CA ILE A 43 -1.60 -14.44 -3.65
C ILE A 43 -1.29 -15.45 -2.54
N ASP A 44 -0.80 -16.63 -2.92
CA ASP A 44 -0.48 -17.71 -2.00
C ASP A 44 0.87 -17.45 -1.32
N ASP A 45 0.84 -17.41 0.01
CA ASP A 45 1.97 -17.22 0.92
C ASP A 45 2.54 -18.56 1.43
N SER A 46 1.92 -19.69 1.06
CA SER A 46 2.38 -21.02 1.47
C SER A 46 3.77 -21.39 0.92
N ASP A 47 4.16 -20.79 -0.22
CA ASP A 47 5.52 -20.86 -0.75
C ASP A 47 6.25 -19.54 -0.55
N SER A 48 7.04 -19.47 0.52
CA SER A 48 7.93 -18.34 0.85
C SER A 48 8.88 -17.92 -0.30
N LYS A 49 9.17 -18.80 -1.28
CA LYS A 49 10.00 -18.45 -2.45
C LYS A 49 9.20 -17.79 -3.57
N ALA A 50 7.89 -17.98 -3.58
CA ALA A 50 6.96 -17.39 -4.55
C ALA A 50 6.36 -16.07 -4.04
N TYR A 51 6.29 -15.87 -2.72
CA TYR A 51 5.71 -14.67 -2.12
C TYR A 51 6.69 -13.49 -2.08
N ARG A 52 6.20 -12.30 -2.45
CA ARG A 52 6.91 -11.02 -2.34
C ARG A 52 5.93 -9.91 -1.97
N ASP A 53 6.34 -9.00 -1.11
CA ASP A 53 5.58 -7.79 -0.77
C ASP A 53 5.68 -6.71 -1.85
N ILE A 54 4.60 -5.97 -2.02
CA ILE A 54 4.52 -4.77 -2.84
C ILE A 54 5.09 -3.60 -2.02
N THR A 55 6.09 -2.93 -2.58
CA THR A 55 6.72 -1.75 -1.97
C THR A 55 5.88 -0.48 -2.15
N ALA A 56 6.13 0.54 -1.33
CA ALA A 56 5.43 1.83 -1.46
C ALA A 56 5.65 2.49 -2.83
N GLU A 57 6.86 2.40 -3.39
CA GLU A 57 7.17 2.92 -4.72
C GLU A 57 6.36 2.19 -5.81
N GLU A 58 6.23 0.86 -5.70
CA GLU A 58 5.39 0.08 -6.61
C GLU A 58 3.91 0.44 -6.47
N LEU A 59 3.40 0.75 -5.28
CA LEU A 59 2.01 1.24 -5.10
C LEU A 59 1.76 2.54 -5.87
N VAL A 60 2.70 3.49 -5.84
CA VAL A 60 2.61 4.73 -6.63
C VAL A 60 2.62 4.43 -8.12
N LYS A 61 3.48 3.52 -8.58
CA LYS A 61 3.53 3.11 -9.98
C LYS A 61 2.26 2.37 -10.41
N LEU A 62 1.67 1.56 -9.54
CA LEU A 62 0.39 0.87 -9.80
C LEU A 62 -0.75 1.88 -10.00
N HIS A 63 -0.82 2.93 -9.16
CA HIS A 63 -1.77 4.02 -9.35
C HIS A 63 -1.59 4.70 -10.72
N SER A 64 -0.34 4.99 -11.10
CA SER A 64 -0.06 5.61 -12.40
C SER A 64 -0.40 4.72 -13.60
N PHE A 65 -0.33 3.39 -13.44
CA PHE A 65 -0.61 2.40 -14.48
C PHE A 65 -2.12 2.18 -14.65
N PHE A 66 -2.84 1.91 -13.56
CA PHE A 66 -4.28 1.62 -13.58
C PHE A 66 -5.16 2.87 -13.59
N LYS A 67 -4.60 4.06 -13.31
CA LYS A 67 -5.34 5.32 -13.12
C LYS A 67 -6.40 5.25 -12.01
N GLU A 68 -6.19 4.34 -11.06
CA GLU A 68 -7.08 4.05 -9.95
C GLU A 68 -6.24 3.76 -8.70
N TYR A 69 -6.77 4.08 -7.52
CA TYR A 69 -6.08 3.76 -6.27
C TYR A 69 -6.30 2.28 -5.92
N PRO A 70 -5.25 1.57 -5.48
CA PRO A 70 -5.44 0.24 -4.93
C PRO A 70 -6.37 0.32 -3.70
N PRO A 71 -7.08 -0.77 -3.35
CA PRO A 71 -7.86 -0.81 -2.13
C PRO A 71 -6.93 -0.45 -0.97
N TYR A 72 -7.29 0.55 -0.19
CA TYR A 72 -6.68 0.85 1.10
C TYR A 72 -7.49 0.18 2.21
N PRO A 73 -6.87 -0.19 3.35
CA PRO A 73 -7.68 -0.57 4.49
C PRO A 73 -8.52 0.65 4.84
N ALA A 74 -9.81 0.45 5.09
CA ALA A 74 -10.59 1.49 5.73
C ALA A 74 -9.86 1.84 7.03
N LEU A 75 -9.41 3.10 7.15
CA LEU A 75 -8.87 3.60 8.40
C LEU A 75 -9.93 3.35 9.47
N SER A 76 -9.50 2.97 10.68
CA SER A 76 -10.45 2.96 11.79
C SER A 76 -11.04 4.37 11.90
N LYS A 77 -12.26 4.51 12.42
CA LYS A 77 -12.86 5.85 12.58
C LYS A 77 -11.92 6.80 13.32
N ILE A 78 -11.19 6.29 14.33
CA ILE A 78 -10.21 7.06 15.10
C ILE A 78 -9.03 7.50 14.24
N ASP A 79 -8.49 6.60 13.40
CA ASP A 79 -7.34 6.94 12.54
C ASP A 79 -7.75 7.94 11.45
N GLN A 80 -8.97 7.81 10.91
CA GLN A 80 -9.51 8.75 9.95
C GLN A 80 -9.74 10.13 10.59
N ASP A 81 -10.42 10.18 11.75
CA ASP A 81 -10.68 11.41 12.48
C ASP A 81 -9.35 12.11 12.85
N PHE A 82 -8.33 11.35 13.26
CA PHE A 82 -6.99 11.88 13.54
C PHE A 82 -6.32 12.43 12.26
N TYR A 83 -6.37 11.69 11.16
CA TYR A 83 -5.78 12.13 9.89
C TYR A 83 -6.43 13.42 9.38
N ASP A 84 -7.75 13.52 9.45
CA ASP A 84 -8.50 14.70 9.00
C ASP A 84 -8.15 15.93 9.84
N LEU A 85 -8.08 15.77 11.17
CA LEU A 85 -7.64 16.84 12.07
C LEU A 85 -6.18 17.24 11.81
N TYR A 86 -5.26 16.27 11.78
CA TYR A 86 -3.82 16.53 11.61
C TYR A 86 -3.49 17.15 10.25
N SER A 87 -4.18 16.72 9.18
CA SER A 87 -4.00 17.27 7.84
C SER A 87 -4.50 18.72 7.73
N SER A 88 -5.50 19.12 8.52
CA SER A 88 -5.99 20.49 8.59
C SER A 88 -5.08 21.46 9.37
N CYS A 89 -4.18 20.92 10.20
CA CYS A 89 -3.26 21.72 11.02
C CYS A 89 -2.14 22.39 10.21
N ASN A 90 -1.69 23.55 10.71
CA ASN A 90 -0.47 24.22 10.25
C ASN A 90 0.80 23.55 10.82
N GLU A 91 1.98 24.01 10.40
CA GLU A 91 3.25 23.38 10.79
C GLU A 91 3.52 23.42 12.31
N GLU A 92 3.19 24.53 12.97
CA GLU A 92 3.39 24.69 14.41
C GLU A 92 2.50 23.73 15.20
N GLU A 93 1.23 23.65 14.82
CA GLU A 93 0.26 22.73 15.42
C GLU A 93 0.69 21.27 15.22
N ARG A 94 1.14 20.90 14.01
CA ARG A 94 1.64 19.54 13.74
C ARG A 94 2.85 19.19 14.60
N ARG A 95 3.77 20.13 14.81
CA ARG A 95 4.94 19.94 15.69
C ARG A 95 4.50 19.74 17.14
N ALA A 96 3.54 20.51 17.63
CA ALA A 96 3.00 20.38 18.98
C ALA A 96 2.31 19.02 19.19
N THR A 97 1.50 18.56 18.21
CA THR A 97 0.85 17.24 18.25
C THR A 97 1.88 16.11 18.34
N LEU A 98 2.94 16.16 17.54
CA LEU A 98 4.00 15.14 17.57
C LEU A 98 4.71 15.12 18.94
N ALA A 99 5.05 16.29 19.50
CA ALA A 99 5.69 16.37 20.82
C ALA A 99 4.80 15.78 21.94
N PHE A 100 3.50 16.05 21.89
CA PHE A 100 2.54 15.48 22.83
C PHE A 100 2.45 13.95 22.72
N LEU A 101 2.33 13.42 21.50
CA LEU A 101 2.27 11.97 21.27
C LEU A 101 3.56 11.27 21.75
N HIS A 102 4.73 11.85 21.50
CA HIS A 102 6.00 11.33 22.02
C HIS A 102 5.98 11.25 23.55
N THR A 103 5.55 12.31 24.21
CA THR A 103 5.46 12.36 25.68
C THR A 103 4.53 11.28 26.24
N LEU A 104 3.38 11.06 25.60
CA LEU A 104 2.44 10.00 25.99
C LEU A 104 3.01 8.59 25.80
N ILE A 105 3.79 8.36 24.75
CA ILE A 105 4.42 7.07 24.48
C ILE A 105 5.52 6.79 25.51
N GLU A 106 6.33 7.80 25.84
CA GLU A 106 7.41 7.67 26.83
C GLU A 106 6.88 7.49 28.25
N SER A 107 5.79 8.17 28.63
CA SER A 107 5.19 8.02 29.96
C SER A 107 4.62 6.62 30.20
N LYS A 108 4.13 5.95 29.14
CA LYS A 108 3.67 4.54 29.21
C LYS A 108 4.79 3.50 29.32
N LYS A 109 6.03 3.86 29.01
CA LYS A 109 7.19 2.96 29.11
C LYS A 109 7.83 2.95 30.49
N ARG A 110 7.45 3.88 31.38
CA ARG A 110 7.87 3.94 32.78
C ARG A 110 6.85 3.24 33.66
#